data_AF-A0A1I4PZG3-F1
#
_entry.id   AF-A0A1I4PZG3-F1
#
_cell.length_a   1.000
_cell.length_b   1.000
_cell.length_c   1.000
_cell.angle_alpha   90.00
_cell.angle_beta   90.00
_cell.angle_gamma   90.00
#
_symmetry.space_group_name_H-M   'P 1'
#
loop_
_entity.id
_entity.type
_entity.pdbx_description
1 polymer ?
#
loop_
_entity_poly.entity_id
_entity_poly.type
_entity_poly.pdbx_seq_one_letter_code
_entity_poly.pdbx_strand_id
1 'polypeptide(L)'
;MDVGVAASILEALGSPTRLRILIELRRAGDAGLSVGTLQERLGIDAKSTLSNHLRQLVQSGLVTQERRSTTLLCRASAERVAALVEFLGRDPPG
;
A
#
# COMPACT_ATOMS: atom_id res chain seq x y z
N MET A 1 -8.44 -15.55 1.18
CA MET A 1 -8.77 -14.47 0.21
C MET A 1 -9.68 -15.06 -0.84
N ASP A 2 -10.68 -14.32 -1.32
CA ASP A 2 -11.51 -14.69 -2.48
C ASP A 2 -11.17 -13.81 -3.70
N VAL A 3 -11.74 -14.15 -4.86
CA VAL A 3 -11.47 -13.46 -6.14
C VAL A 3 -11.84 -11.98 -6.09
N GLY A 4 -12.93 -11.60 -5.42
CA GLY A 4 -13.36 -10.20 -5.34
C GLY A 4 -12.39 -9.36 -4.52
N VAL A 5 -11.94 -9.90 -3.38
CA VAL A 5 -10.91 -9.26 -2.56
C VAL A 5 -9.59 -9.15 -3.32
N ALA A 6 -9.17 -10.21 -4.02
CA ALA A 6 -7.95 -10.20 -4.83
C ALA A 6 -8.02 -9.16 -5.97
N ALA A 7 -9.14 -9.08 -6.68
CA ALA A 7 -9.37 -8.10 -7.73
C ALA A 7 -9.28 -6.66 -7.22
N SER A 8 -9.90 -6.37 -6.07
CA SER A 8 -9.81 -5.03 -5.44
C SER A 8 -8.37 -4.67 -5.03
N ILE A 9 -7.60 -5.64 -4.52
CA ILE A 9 -6.19 -5.41 -4.20
C ILE A 9 -5.37 -5.15 -5.47
N LEU A 10 -5.60 -5.93 -6.54
CA LEU A 10 -4.94 -5.74 -7.83
C LEU A 10 -5.30 -4.40 -8.47
N GLU A 11 -6.55 -3.96 -8.38
CA GLU A 11 -6.98 -2.62 -8.80
C GLU A 11 -6.22 -1.53 -8.02
N ALA A 12 -6.11 -1.69 -6.70
CA ALA A 12 -5.31 -0.79 -5.87
C ALA A 12 -3.80 -0.84 -6.20
N LEU A 13 -3.27 -1.94 -6.74
CA LEU A 13 -1.88 -2.03 -7.18
C LEU A 13 -1.65 -1.57 -8.63
N GLY A 14 -2.69 -1.59 -9.47
CA GLY A 14 -2.62 -1.30 -10.91
C GLY A 14 -2.25 0.14 -11.29
N SER A 15 -1.86 0.98 -10.33
CA SER A 15 -1.32 2.32 -10.58
C SER A 15 0.19 2.34 -10.29
N PRO A 16 1.03 2.85 -11.21
CA PRO A 16 2.46 2.99 -11.00
C PRO A 16 2.81 3.76 -9.71
N THR A 17 2.06 4.81 -9.41
CA THR A 17 2.27 5.62 -8.18
C THR A 17 1.97 4.82 -6.93
N ARG A 18 0.86 4.09 -6.89
CA ARG A 18 0.47 3.26 -5.73
C ARG A 18 1.46 2.12 -5.51
N LEU A 19 1.94 1.50 -6.59
CA LEU A 19 2.96 0.46 -6.51
C LEU A 19 4.29 1.00 -5.96
N ARG A 20 4.72 2.19 -6.42
CA ARG A 20 5.93 2.86 -5.89
C ARG A 20 5.79 3.21 -4.41
N ILE A 21 4.63 3.70 -3.98
CA ILE A 21 4.34 3.95 -2.55
C ILE A 21 4.52 2.67 -1.74
N LEU A 22 3.91 1.56 -2.19
CA LEU A 22 4.02 0.29 -1.48
C LEU A 22 5.48 -0.20 -1.40
N ILE A 23 6.26 -0.09 -2.48
CA ILE A 23 7.67 -0.47 -2.53
C ILE A 23 8.50 0.37 -1.54
N GLU A 24 8.31 1.69 -1.52
CA GLU A 24 9.00 2.58 -0.58
C GLU A 24 8.65 2.27 0.88
N LEU A 25 7.38 1.98 1.16
CA LEU A 25 6.95 1.58 2.51
C LEU A 25 7.50 0.22 2.93
N ARG A 26 7.58 -0.76 2.00
CA ARG A 26 8.22 -2.05 2.27
C ARG A 26 9.72 -1.90 2.56
N ARG A 27 10.41 -1.00 1.85
CA ARG A 27 11.83 -0.69 2.09
C ARG A 27 12.05 -0.06 3.47
N ALA A 28 11.11 0.75 3.94
CA ALA A 28 11.17 1.36 5.26
C ALA A 28 10.90 0.36 6.41
N GLY A 29 10.26 -0.78 6.12
CA GLY A 29 9.95 -1.81 7.11
C GLY A 29 9.06 -1.28 8.24
N ASP A 30 9.29 -1.78 9.46
CA ASP A 30 8.48 -1.48 10.65
C ASP A 30 8.59 -0.02 11.11
N ALA A 31 9.64 0.69 10.70
CA ALA A 31 9.76 2.13 10.97
C ALA A 31 8.65 2.92 10.24
N GLY A 32 8.22 2.44 9.07
CA GLY A 32 7.27 3.14 8.20
C GLY A 32 7.82 4.47 7.68
N LEU A 33 6.95 5.24 7.00
CA LEU A 33 7.28 6.58 6.51
C LEU A 33 6.12 7.53 6.79
N SER A 34 6.44 8.79 7.08
CA SER A 34 5.42 9.83 7.13
C SER A 34 4.89 10.14 5.72
N VAL A 35 3.69 10.73 5.65
CA VAL A 35 3.14 11.23 4.37
C VAL A 35 4.10 12.24 3.73
N GLY A 36 4.70 13.15 4.51
CA GLY A 36 5.67 14.13 4.01
C GLY A 36 6.90 13.48 3.40
N THR A 37 7.47 12.48 4.07
CA THR A 37 8.63 11.74 3.57
C THR A 37 8.31 10.97 2.28
N LEU A 38 7.10 10.41 2.16
CA LEU A 38 6.66 9.78 0.91
C LEU A 38 6.56 10.79 -0.23
N GLN A 39 6.06 12.00 0.02
CA GLN A 39 6.00 13.05 -1.00
C GLN A 39 7.38 13.42 -1.51
N GLU A 40 8.31 13.67 -0.59
CA GLU A 40 9.69 14.03 -0.90
C GLU A 40 10.38 12.93 -1.73
N ARG A 41 10.28 11.67 -1.31
CA ARG A 41 10.93 10.54 -2.00
C ARG A 41 10.35 10.23 -3.37
N LEU A 42 9.04 10.46 -3.55
CA LEU A 42 8.36 10.14 -4.79
C LEU A 42 8.29 11.31 -5.78
N GLY A 43 8.68 12.52 -5.35
CA GLY A 43 8.57 13.73 -6.17
C GLY A 43 7.12 14.06 -6.52
N ILE A 44 6.19 13.86 -5.57
CA ILE A 44 4.77 14.14 -5.79
C ILE A 44 4.44 15.53 -5.24
N ASP A 45 4.30 16.48 -6.17
CA ASP A 45 4.14 17.91 -5.87
C ASP A 45 2.82 18.23 -5.14
N ALA A 46 1.77 17.45 -5.36
CA ALA A 46 0.44 17.68 -4.80
C ALA A 46 0.10 16.74 -3.61
N LYS A 47 -0.10 17.32 -2.41
CA LYS A 47 -0.52 16.59 -1.19
C LYS A 47 -1.85 15.83 -1.37
N SER A 48 -2.77 16.39 -2.15
CA SER A 48 -4.08 15.80 -2.45
C SER A 48 -3.97 14.51 -3.25
N THR A 49 -3.07 14.48 -4.23
CA THR A 49 -2.82 13.30 -5.07
C THR A 49 -2.26 12.14 -4.26
N LEU A 50 -1.24 12.37 -3.42
CA LEU A 50 -0.70 11.33 -2.55
C LEU A 50 -1.74 10.82 -1.54
N SER A 51 -2.51 11.74 -0.93
CA SER A 51 -3.53 11.37 0.05
C SER A 51 -4.61 10.47 -0.55
N ASN A 52 -5.00 10.70 -1.80
CA ASN A 52 -5.95 9.85 -2.51
C ASN A 52 -5.37 8.46 -2.80
N HIS A 53 -4.11 8.38 -3.24
CA HIS A 53 -3.43 7.09 -3.42
C HIS A 53 -3.30 6.30 -2.13
N LEU A 54 -2.89 6.96 -1.03
CA LEU A 54 -2.80 6.34 0.28
C LEU A 54 -4.16 5.85 0.77
N ARG A 55 -5.23 6.62 0.57
CA ARG A 55 -6.59 6.21 0.94
C ARG A 55 -7.01 4.92 0.25
N GLN A 56 -6.76 4.80 -1.06
CA GLN A 56 -7.07 3.58 -1.82
C GLN A 56 -6.25 2.38 -1.34
N LEU A 57 -4.96 2.58 -1.04
CA LEU A 57 -4.09 1.53 -0.49
C LEU A 57 -4.48 1.11 0.93
N VAL A 58 -5.01 2.04 1.74
CA VAL A 58 -5.53 1.74 3.07
C VAL A 58 -6.84 0.95 2.98
N GLN A 59 -7.74 1.35 2.07
CA GLN A 59 -9.01 0.64 1.84
C GLN A 59 -8.78 -0.80 1.36
N SER A 60 -7.75 -1.04 0.53
CA SER A 60 -7.37 -2.39 0.11
C SER A 60 -6.54 -3.16 1.15
N GLY A 61 -6.25 -2.56 2.30
CA GLY A 61 -5.48 -3.16 3.39
C GLY A 61 -3.99 -3.36 3.10
N LEU A 62 -3.48 -2.82 1.98
CA LEU A 62 -2.06 -2.90 1.61
C LEU A 62 -1.20 -1.93 2.42
N VAL A 63 -1.80 -0.86 2.92
CA VAL A 63 -1.14 0.13 3.78
C VAL A 63 -1.93 0.31 5.06
N THR A 64 -1.23 0.42 6.17
CA THR A 64 -1.81 0.84 7.46
C THR A 64 -1.29 2.22 7.82
N GLN A 65 -2.08 2.95 8.60
CA GLN A 65 -1.72 4.28 9.09
C GLN A 65 -1.79 4.30 10.61
N GLU A 66 -0.74 4.80 11.26
CA GLU A 66 -0.67 4.98 12.71
C GLU A 66 -0.30 6.42 13.00
N ARG A 67 -1.05 7.07 13.89
CA ARG A 67 -0.70 8.42 14.35
C ARG A 67 0.32 8.32 15.49
N ARG A 68 1.52 8.86 15.25
CA ARG A 68 2.58 9.00 16.25
C ARG A 68 2.81 10.47 16.57
N SER A 69 2.30 10.89 17.73
CA SER A 69 2.28 12.27 18.19
C SER A 69 1.60 13.20 17.15
N THR A 70 2.39 13.96 16.40
CA THR A 70 1.93 14.92 15.39
C THR A 70 1.99 14.38 13.96
N THR A 71 2.59 13.20 13.75
CA THR A 71 2.85 12.65 12.41
C THR A 71 2.01 11.41 12.13
N LEU A 72 1.48 11.31 10.91
CA LEU A 72 0.82 10.11 10.42
C LEU A 72 1.84 9.23 9.70
N LEU A 73 2.19 8.09 10.30
CA LEU A 73 3.09 7.10 9.72
C LEU A 73 2.28 6.09 8.91
N CYS A 74 2.74 5.84 7.69
CA CYS A 74 2.23 4.80 6.82
C CYS A 74 3.17 3.58 6.90
N ARG A 75 2.62 2.38 6.85
CA ARG A 75 3.37 1.11 6.73
C ARG A 75 2.74 0.21 5.70
N ALA A 76 3.56 -0.59 5.02
CA ALA A 76 3.07 -1.64 4.15
C ALA A 76 2.60 -2.84 4.98
N SER A 77 1.46 -3.42 4.62
CA SER A 77 1.00 -4.68 5.21
C SER A 77 1.72 -5.86 4.53
N ALA A 78 2.74 -6.40 5.18
CA ALA A 78 3.43 -7.59 4.71
C ALA A 78 2.48 -8.79 4.63
N GLU A 79 1.58 -8.92 5.61
CA GLU A 79 0.55 -9.96 5.67
C GLU A 79 -0.38 -9.90 4.46
N ARG A 80 -0.90 -8.70 4.11
CA ARG A 80 -1.82 -8.55 2.99
C ARG A 80 -1.17 -8.89 1.65
N VAL A 81 0.09 -8.50 1.47
CA VAL A 81 0.87 -8.81 0.26
C VAL A 81 1.14 -10.32 0.17
N ALA A 82 1.55 -10.96 1.27
CA ALA A 82 1.78 -12.40 1.31
C ALA A 82 0.51 -13.19 0.98
N ALA A 83 -0.63 -12.81 1.56
CA ALA A 83 -1.91 -13.44 1.29
C ALA A 83 -2.35 -13.31 -0.19
N LEU A 84 -2.06 -12.17 -0.84
CA LEU A 84 -2.32 -12.00 -2.28
C LEU A 84 -1.44 -12.94 -3.11
N VAL A 85 -0.14 -13.00 -2.82
CA VAL A 85 0.80 -13.86 -3.56
C VAL A 85 0.43 -15.33 -3.39
N GLU A 86 0.11 -15.76 -2.17
CA GLU A 86 -0.37 -17.13 -1.90
C GLU A 86 -1.65 -17.44 -2.67
N PHE A 87 -2.61 -16.51 -2.70
CA PHE A 87 -3.85 -16.68 -3.43
C PHE A 87 -3.62 -16.82 -4.95
N LEU A 88 -2.74 -16.00 -5.54
CA LEU A 88 -2.42 -16.05 -6.97
C LEU A 88 -1.56 -17.26 -7.37
N GLY A 89 -0.76 -17.78 -6.43
CA GLY A 89 0.09 -18.96 -6.64
C GLY A 89 -0.64 -20.28 -6.40
N ARG A 90 -1.87 -20.26 -5.88
CA ARG A 90 -2.69 -21.46 -5.74
C ARG A 90 -3.19 -21.87 -7.12
N ASP A 91 -2.91 -23.11 -7.52
CA ASP A 91 -3.47 -23.68 -8.75
C ASP A 91 -5.01 -23.59 -8.68
N PRO A 92 -5.70 -23.06 -9.70
CA PRO A 92 -7.14 -23.19 -9.76
C PRO A 92 -7.48 -24.69 -9.74
N PRO A 93 -8.54 -25.13 -9.03
CA PRO A 93 -8.99 -26.50 -9.17
C PRO A 93 -9.27 -26.76 -10.65
N GLY A 94 -8.60 -27.77 -11.21
CA GLY A 94 -8.77 -28.19 -12.60
C GLY A 94 -10.17 -28.66 -12.93
#